data_AF-A0A522X3M7-F1
#
_entry.id   AF-A0A522X3M7-F1
#
_cell.length_a   1.000
_cell.length_b   1.000
_cell.length_c   1.000
_cell.angle_alpha   90.00
_cell.angle_beta   90.00
_cell.angle_gamma   90.00
#
_symmetry.space_group_name_H-M   'P 1'
#
loop_
_entity.id
_entity.type
_entity.pdbx_description
1 polymer ?
#
loop_
_entity_poly.entity_id
_entity_poly.type
_entity_poly.pdbx_seq_one_letter_code
_entity_poly.pdbx_strand_id
1 'polypeptide(L)'
;MHPYRAAICACLLSVVCAAPVAARPPCANPEQVKAAQLRQLHYELQVAALNCRGDVPEMPGKWRSYVQRHGATLNDNAKVLRDYFKGAAAFDRHNTVITNRESVRVHETPGYCEAHAPLLDKVVTLTPPQLIAFAAETVGDPMEIHACPRHKADATKVAKVKK
;
A
#
# COMPACT_ATOMS: atom_id res chain seq x y z
N MET A 1 -44.82 -66.61 16.42
CA MET A 1 -45.55 -65.38 16.82
C MET A 1 -44.76 -64.17 16.35
N HIS A 2 -45.49 -63.10 16.08
CA HIS A 2 -45.26 -62.06 15.08
C HIS A 2 -44.07 -61.08 15.31
N PRO A 3 -43.67 -60.35 14.25
CA PRO A 3 -42.40 -59.66 14.08
C PRO A 3 -42.47 -58.17 14.46
N TYR A 4 -41.34 -57.53 14.73
CA TYR A 4 -41.25 -56.07 14.67
C TYR A 4 -40.02 -55.61 13.90
N ARG A 5 -40.28 -55.28 12.63
CA ARG A 5 -39.48 -54.35 11.83
C ARG A 5 -39.67 -52.96 12.43
N ALA A 6 -38.60 -52.31 12.86
CA ALA A 6 -38.63 -50.88 13.20
C ALA A 6 -37.92 -50.10 12.09
N ALA A 7 -38.69 -49.20 11.47
CA ALA A 7 -38.33 -48.41 10.32
C ALA A 7 -37.45 -47.21 10.66
N ILE A 8 -36.70 -46.81 9.64
CA ILE A 8 -35.76 -45.69 9.54
C ILE A 8 -36.45 -44.34 9.76
N CYS A 9 -35.80 -43.42 10.47
CA CYS A 9 -36.02 -41.98 10.25
C CYS A 9 -34.67 -41.24 10.35
N ALA A 10 -33.88 -41.36 9.28
CA ALA A 10 -32.65 -40.59 9.11
C ALA A 10 -33.03 -39.18 8.63
N CYS A 11 -33.20 -38.26 9.57
CA CYS A 11 -33.27 -36.83 9.26
C CYS A 11 -31.88 -36.37 8.79
N LEU A 12 -31.66 -36.38 7.49
CA LEU A 12 -30.55 -35.69 6.84
C LEU A 12 -30.76 -34.18 7.00
N LEU A 13 -30.28 -33.61 8.11
CA LEU A 13 -30.06 -32.17 8.21
C LEU A 13 -28.90 -31.81 7.27
N SER A 14 -29.24 -31.52 6.02
CA SER A 14 -28.36 -30.84 5.08
C SER A 14 -28.11 -29.42 5.61
N VAL A 15 -27.14 -29.27 6.50
CA VAL A 15 -26.56 -27.97 6.85
C VAL A 15 -25.91 -27.45 5.57
N VAL A 16 -26.61 -26.55 4.91
CA VAL A 16 -26.06 -25.75 3.80
C VAL A 16 -24.98 -24.87 4.44
N CYS A 17 -23.74 -25.32 4.37
CA CYS A 17 -22.58 -24.46 4.60
C CYS A 17 -22.59 -23.39 3.52
N ALA A 18 -23.25 -22.26 3.79
CA ALA A 18 -23.06 -21.03 3.03
C ALA A 18 -21.59 -20.64 3.22
N ALA A 19 -20.74 -21.03 2.27
CA ALA A 19 -19.37 -20.58 2.24
C ALA A 19 -19.41 -19.04 2.29
N PRO A 20 -18.66 -18.39 3.20
CA PRO A 20 -18.60 -16.95 3.19
C PRO A 20 -18.09 -16.54 1.80
N VAL A 21 -18.91 -15.81 1.06
CA VAL A 21 -18.45 -15.10 -0.13
C VAL A 21 -17.33 -14.21 0.38
N ALA A 22 -16.08 -14.61 0.11
CA ALA A 22 -14.92 -13.81 0.39
C ALA A 22 -15.13 -12.50 -0.39
N ALA A 23 -15.50 -11.45 0.34
CA ALA A 23 -15.64 -10.13 -0.24
C ALA A 23 -14.31 -9.81 -0.92
N ARG A 24 -14.36 -9.52 -2.21
CA ARG A 24 -13.16 -9.11 -2.96
C ARG A 24 -12.51 -7.94 -2.21
N PRO A 25 -11.17 -7.90 -2.10
CA PRO A 25 -10.51 -6.79 -1.43
C PRO A 25 -10.99 -5.47 -2.06
N PRO A 26 -11.27 -4.45 -1.24
CA PRO A 26 -11.75 -3.18 -1.75
C PRO A 26 -10.71 -2.62 -2.71
N CYS A 27 -11.13 -2.23 -3.91
CA CYS A 27 -10.24 -1.54 -4.82
C CYS A 27 -9.98 -0.11 -4.31
N ALA A 28 -8.82 0.45 -4.65
CA ALA A 28 -8.40 1.77 -4.23
C ALA A 28 -8.84 2.84 -5.23
N ASN A 29 -9.38 3.94 -4.72
CA ASN A 29 -9.61 5.14 -5.52
C ASN A 29 -8.27 5.84 -5.86
N PRO A 30 -8.25 6.83 -6.78
CA PRO A 30 -7.02 7.48 -7.20
C PRO A 30 -6.23 8.18 -6.07
N GLU A 31 -6.91 8.68 -5.05
CA GLU A 31 -6.28 9.31 -3.88
C GLU A 31 -5.59 8.26 -3.01
N GLN A 32 -6.25 7.13 -2.78
CA GLN A 32 -5.71 5.98 -2.04
C GLN A 32 -4.50 5.36 -2.75
N VAL A 33 -4.52 5.29 -4.09
CA VAL A 33 -3.37 4.83 -4.88
C VAL A 33 -2.18 5.79 -4.71
N LYS A 34 -2.39 7.10 -4.86
CA LYS A 34 -1.35 8.11 -4.59
C LYS A 34 -0.85 8.02 -3.15
N ALA A 35 -1.76 7.74 -2.23
CA ALA A 35 -1.39 7.63 -0.84
C ALA A 35 -0.46 6.42 -0.62
N ALA A 36 -0.82 5.28 -1.19
CA ALA A 36 -0.03 4.05 -1.17
C ALA A 36 1.36 4.23 -1.80
N GLN A 37 1.45 4.90 -2.95
CA GLN A 37 2.71 5.18 -3.63
C GLN A 37 3.65 6.01 -2.75
N LEU A 38 3.17 7.10 -2.14
CA LEU A 38 3.98 7.90 -1.22
C LEU A 38 4.36 7.12 0.04
N ARG A 39 3.47 6.25 0.55
CA ARG A 39 3.78 5.40 1.70
C ARG A 39 4.86 4.38 1.39
N GLN A 40 4.81 3.77 0.21
CA GLN A 40 5.83 2.83 -0.24
C GLN A 40 7.19 3.52 -0.39
N LEU A 41 7.25 4.64 -1.12
CA LEU A 41 8.49 5.43 -1.26
C LEU A 41 9.05 5.80 0.12
N HIS A 42 8.20 6.19 1.08
CA HIS A 42 8.63 6.52 2.44
C HIS A 42 9.37 5.35 3.13
N TYR A 43 8.85 4.13 3.03
CA TYR A 43 9.48 2.95 3.64
C TYR A 43 10.73 2.48 2.89
N GLU A 44 10.75 2.58 1.56
CA GLU A 44 11.97 2.35 0.75
C GLU A 44 13.13 3.26 1.22
N LEU A 45 12.83 4.56 1.37
CA LEU A 45 13.80 5.56 1.84
C LEU A 45 14.19 5.36 3.31
N GLN A 46 13.25 4.91 4.16
CA GLN A 46 13.55 4.58 5.55
C GLN A 46 14.55 3.43 5.65
N VAL A 47 14.28 2.33 4.95
CA VAL A 47 15.14 1.14 4.95
C VAL A 47 16.51 1.49 4.35
N ALA A 48 16.55 2.28 3.28
CA ALA A 48 17.80 2.78 2.72
C ALA A 48 18.58 3.61 3.75
N ALA A 49 17.92 4.55 4.44
CA ALA A 49 18.58 5.39 5.44
C ALA A 49 19.16 4.59 6.62
N LEU A 50 18.52 3.48 6.99
CA LEU A 50 19.00 2.60 8.04
C LEU A 50 20.19 1.76 7.57
N ASN A 51 20.11 1.16 6.40
CA ASN A 51 21.08 0.14 5.96
C ASN A 51 22.27 0.71 5.18
N CYS A 52 22.09 1.82 4.48
CA CYS A 52 23.12 2.41 3.60
C CYS A 52 24.09 3.38 4.29
N ARG A 53 24.01 3.53 5.61
CA ARG A 53 24.86 4.48 6.37
C ARG A 53 26.36 4.14 6.35
N GLY A 54 26.72 2.91 5.98
CA GLY A 54 28.11 2.49 5.81
C GLY A 54 28.70 2.98 4.48
N ASP A 55 27.90 2.91 3.41
CA ASP A 55 28.33 3.28 2.05
C ASP A 55 28.11 4.77 1.77
N VAL A 56 27.05 5.34 2.32
CA VAL A 56 26.60 6.72 2.11
C VAL A 56 26.33 7.38 3.49
N PRO A 57 27.36 7.92 4.16
CA PRO A 57 27.27 8.37 5.57
C PRO A 57 26.24 9.46 5.84
N GLU A 58 25.85 10.25 4.84
CA GLU A 58 24.91 11.35 4.99
C GLU A 58 23.43 10.93 4.94
N MET A 59 23.13 9.67 4.60
CA MET A 59 21.77 9.13 4.48
C MET A 59 20.89 9.37 5.73
N PRO A 60 21.36 9.11 6.97
CA PRO A 60 20.54 9.37 8.16
C PRO A 60 20.20 10.86 8.34
N GLY A 61 21.11 11.76 7.93
CA GLY A 61 20.87 13.21 7.97
C GLY A 61 19.79 13.64 6.99
N LYS A 62 19.90 13.20 5.74
CA LYS A 62 18.92 13.46 4.67
C LYS A 62 17.54 12.91 5.02
N TRP A 63 17.47 11.71 5.60
CA TRP A 63 16.22 11.10 6.07
C TRP A 63 15.52 11.95 7.15
N ARG A 64 16.27 12.43 8.15
CA ARG A 64 15.72 13.32 9.19
C ARG A 64 15.14 14.59 8.57
N SER A 65 15.87 15.21 7.64
CA SER A 65 15.40 16.41 6.93
C SER A 65 14.13 16.15 6.12
N TYR A 66 14.04 15.00 5.46
CA TYR A 66 12.85 14.57 4.72
C TYR A 66 11.64 14.42 5.64
N VAL A 67 11.77 13.68 6.75
CA VAL A 67 10.69 13.46 7.71
C VAL A 67 10.26 14.78 8.37
N GLN A 68 11.22 15.64 8.73
CA GLN A 68 10.93 16.95 9.33
C GLN A 68 10.15 17.86 8.37
N ARG A 69 10.55 17.91 7.09
CA ARG A 69 9.90 18.75 6.07
C ARG A 69 8.51 18.26 5.71
N HIS A 70 8.34 16.95 5.57
CA HIS A 70 7.14 16.35 4.98
C HIS A 70 6.25 15.61 5.98
N GLY A 71 6.55 15.66 7.28
CA GLY A 71 5.83 14.92 8.32
C GLY A 71 4.32 15.15 8.31
N ALA A 72 3.86 16.38 8.06
CA ALA A 72 2.43 16.68 7.93
C ALA A 72 1.80 15.96 6.73
N THR A 73 2.43 16.03 5.55
CA THR A 73 1.98 15.36 4.33
C THR A 73 1.97 13.84 4.49
N LEU A 74 3.00 13.27 5.12
CA LEU A 74 3.09 11.84 5.42
C LEU A 74 2.00 11.39 6.40
N ASN A 75 1.64 12.24 7.37
CA ASN A 75 0.56 11.95 8.30
C ASN A 75 -0.82 12.01 7.63
N ASP A 76 -1.06 13.00 6.76
CA ASP A 76 -2.34 13.11 6.03
C ASP A 76 -2.53 11.93 5.06
N ASN A 77 -1.46 11.56 4.36
CA ASN A 77 -1.39 10.33 3.57
C ASN A 77 -1.75 9.08 4.40
N ALA A 78 -1.20 8.96 5.61
CA ALA A 78 -1.48 7.84 6.50
C ALA A 78 -2.94 7.82 6.99
N LYS A 79 -3.64 8.96 7.05
CA LYS A 79 -5.09 8.98 7.35
C LYS A 79 -5.88 8.34 6.20
N VAL A 80 -5.59 8.73 4.96
CA VAL A 80 -6.23 8.16 3.76
C VAL A 80 -6.10 6.63 3.72
N LEU A 81 -4.91 6.11 4.03
CA LEU A 81 -4.67 4.68 4.03
C LEU A 81 -5.33 3.97 5.21
N ARG A 82 -5.38 4.57 6.41
CA ARG A 82 -6.14 3.99 7.53
C ARG A 82 -7.64 3.87 7.21
N ASP A 83 -8.20 4.83 6.48
CA ASP A 83 -9.60 4.79 6.04
C ASP A 83 -9.84 3.72 4.96
N TYR A 84 -8.85 3.50 4.08
CA TYR A 84 -8.87 2.40 3.10
C TYR A 84 -8.83 1.04 3.79
N PHE A 85 -7.86 0.83 4.69
CA PHE A 85 -7.64 -0.42 5.42
C PHE A 85 -8.64 -0.67 6.56
N LYS A 86 -9.55 0.27 6.83
CA LYS A 86 -10.56 0.19 7.89
C LYS A 86 -9.96 0.02 9.29
N GLY A 87 -8.80 0.64 9.53
CA GLY A 87 -8.19 0.69 10.85
C GLY A 87 -6.65 0.63 10.86
N ALA A 88 -6.08 0.96 12.03
CA ALA A 88 -4.64 1.01 12.24
C ALA A 88 -3.97 -0.37 12.08
N ALA A 89 -4.55 -1.43 12.68
CA ALA A 89 -3.91 -2.75 12.65
C ALA A 89 -3.72 -3.32 11.23
N ALA A 90 -4.69 -3.12 10.33
CA ALA A 90 -4.58 -3.56 8.94
C ALA A 90 -3.56 -2.72 8.16
N PHE A 91 -3.54 -1.41 8.41
CA PHE A 91 -2.55 -0.51 7.85
C PHE A 91 -1.12 -0.82 8.33
N ASP A 92 -0.93 -1.15 9.60
CA ASP A 92 0.38 -1.48 10.16
C ASP A 92 0.92 -2.80 9.60
N ARG A 93 0.04 -3.79 9.36
CA ARG A 93 0.42 -5.02 8.63
C ARG A 93 0.92 -4.71 7.23
N HIS A 94 0.20 -3.87 6.48
CA HIS A 94 0.64 -3.44 5.15
C HIS A 94 2.00 -2.72 5.18
N ASN A 95 2.18 -1.77 6.10
CA ASN A 95 3.48 -1.09 6.29
C ASN A 95 4.61 -2.09 6.62
N THR A 96 4.31 -3.12 7.41
CA THR A 96 5.25 -4.21 7.74
C THR A 96 5.63 -5.01 6.50
N VAL A 97 4.68 -5.35 5.63
CA VAL A 97 4.96 -6.07 4.37
C VAL A 97 5.91 -5.27 3.49
N ILE A 98 5.67 -3.96 3.30
CA ILE A 98 6.55 -3.09 2.52
C ILE A 98 7.96 -3.09 3.13
N THR A 99 8.06 -2.83 4.44
CA THR A 99 9.35 -2.71 5.13
C THR A 99 10.15 -4.01 5.09
N ASN A 100 9.49 -5.16 5.26
CA ASN A 100 10.13 -6.47 5.19
C ASN A 100 10.67 -6.75 3.78
N ARG A 101 9.88 -6.44 2.74
CA ARG A 101 10.33 -6.62 1.36
C ARG A 101 11.55 -5.75 1.05
N GLU A 102 11.54 -4.49 1.44
CA GLU A 102 12.67 -3.60 1.18
C GLU A 102 13.91 -3.99 2.00
N SER A 103 13.71 -4.54 3.20
CA SER A 103 14.80 -5.05 4.04
C SER A 103 15.48 -6.28 3.42
N VAL A 104 14.77 -7.09 2.64
CA VAL A 104 15.39 -8.14 1.80
C VAL A 104 16.09 -7.51 0.60
N ARG A 105 15.40 -6.59 -0.09
CA ARG A 105 15.88 -5.99 -1.33
C ARG A 105 17.19 -5.23 -1.19
N VAL A 106 17.43 -4.56 -0.05
CA VAL A 106 18.69 -3.85 0.22
C VAL A 106 19.91 -4.78 0.25
N HIS A 107 19.73 -6.06 0.57
CA HIS A 107 20.81 -7.04 0.56
C HIS A 107 20.94 -7.80 -0.77
N GLU A 108 19.86 -7.90 -1.54
CA GLU A 108 19.82 -8.66 -2.80
C GLU A 108 20.05 -7.80 -4.05
N THR A 109 20.01 -6.47 -3.93
CA THR A 109 20.13 -5.56 -5.06
C THR A 109 21.52 -4.90 -5.08
N PRO A 110 22.40 -5.27 -6.02
CA PRO A 110 23.64 -4.53 -6.23
C PRO A 110 23.35 -3.06 -6.55
N GLY A 111 24.09 -2.15 -5.94
CA GLY A 111 23.90 -0.71 -6.17
C GLY A 111 22.68 -0.10 -5.46
N TYR A 112 22.06 -0.82 -4.52
CA TYR A 112 20.84 -0.34 -3.84
C TYR A 112 21.06 1.04 -3.19
N CYS A 113 22.17 1.22 -2.48
CA CYS A 113 22.44 2.44 -1.74
C CYS A 113 22.72 3.63 -2.66
N GLU A 114 23.49 3.40 -3.72
CA GLU A 114 23.79 4.36 -4.78
C GLU A 114 22.53 4.79 -5.53
N ALA A 115 21.56 3.88 -5.70
CA ALA A 115 20.29 4.18 -6.34
C ALA A 115 19.35 5.00 -5.43
N HIS A 116 19.36 4.78 -4.11
CA HIS A 116 18.43 5.46 -3.18
C HIS A 116 18.95 6.79 -2.62
N ALA A 117 20.27 7.00 -2.56
CA ALA A 117 20.85 8.26 -2.16
C ALA A 117 20.31 9.49 -2.97
N PRO A 118 20.31 9.47 -4.31
CA PRO A 118 19.79 10.60 -5.10
C PRO A 118 18.26 10.76 -4.97
N LEU A 119 17.52 9.69 -4.67
CA LEU A 119 16.08 9.81 -4.37
C LEU A 119 15.86 10.60 -3.09
N LEU A 120 16.65 10.31 -2.05
CA LEU A 120 16.60 11.02 -0.78
C LEU A 120 16.96 12.51 -0.96
N ASP A 121 17.99 12.80 -1.76
CA ASP A 121 18.35 14.16 -2.18
C ASP A 121 17.22 14.87 -2.93
N LYS A 122 16.54 14.15 -3.82
CA LYS A 122 15.42 14.73 -4.56
C LYS A 122 14.28 15.08 -3.63
N VAL A 123 13.78 14.14 -2.83
CA VAL A 123 12.56 14.33 -2.03
C VAL A 123 12.71 15.41 -0.97
N VAL A 124 13.92 15.64 -0.44
CA VAL A 124 14.13 16.74 0.50
C VAL A 124 13.85 18.07 -0.18
N THR A 125 14.13 18.26 -1.47
CA THR A 125 13.93 19.56 -2.16
C THR A 125 12.49 19.85 -2.59
N LEU A 126 11.61 18.86 -2.56
CA LEU A 126 10.26 18.98 -3.11
C LEU A 126 9.31 19.74 -2.18
N THR A 127 8.28 20.34 -2.78
CA THR A 127 7.04 20.74 -2.09
C THR A 127 6.12 19.53 -1.89
N PRO A 128 5.12 19.58 -0.99
CA PRO A 128 4.20 18.45 -0.78
C PRO A 128 3.50 17.93 -2.05
N PRO A 129 2.94 18.77 -2.95
CA PRO A 129 2.32 18.27 -4.18
C PRO A 129 3.34 17.60 -5.12
N GLN A 130 4.55 18.16 -5.20
CA GLN A 130 5.64 17.59 -5.99
C GLN A 130 6.10 16.25 -5.42
N LEU A 131 6.16 16.10 -4.09
CA LEU A 131 6.51 14.84 -3.44
C LEU A 131 5.50 13.74 -3.79
N ILE A 132 4.20 14.04 -3.75
CA ILE A 132 3.15 13.07 -4.10
C ILE A 132 3.27 12.67 -5.57
N ALA A 133 3.48 13.63 -6.49
CA ALA A 133 3.66 13.34 -7.91
C ALA A 133 4.92 12.50 -8.16
N PHE A 134 6.04 12.87 -7.52
CA PHE A 134 7.30 12.14 -7.63
C PHE A 134 7.18 10.71 -7.12
N ALA A 135 6.47 10.49 -6.00
CA ALA A 135 6.22 9.14 -5.51
C ALA A 135 5.37 8.32 -6.48
N ALA A 136 4.37 8.93 -7.11
CA ALA A 136 3.55 8.24 -8.10
C ALA A 136 4.35 7.79 -9.33
N GLU A 137 5.27 8.63 -9.79
CA GLU A 137 6.17 8.31 -10.91
C GLU A 137 7.23 7.27 -10.53
N THR A 138 7.80 7.36 -9.33
CA THR A 138 8.89 6.48 -8.87
C THR A 138 8.38 5.08 -8.55
N VAL A 139 7.24 4.96 -7.87
CA VAL A 139 6.69 3.68 -7.42
C VAL A 139 5.87 2.99 -8.51
N GLY A 140 5.14 3.74 -9.34
CA GLY A 140 4.25 3.15 -10.34
C GLY A 140 3.08 2.43 -9.68
N ASP A 141 3.05 1.09 -9.70
CA ASP A 141 1.98 0.31 -9.06
C ASP A 141 2.32 0.02 -7.60
N PRO A 142 1.59 0.57 -6.62
CA PRO A 142 1.91 0.35 -5.21
C PRO A 142 1.61 -1.09 -4.79
N MET A 143 2.45 -1.63 -3.91
CA MET A 143 2.30 -2.98 -3.39
C MET A 143 0.93 -3.20 -2.73
N GLU A 144 0.32 -4.36 -3.02
CA GLU A 144 -0.90 -4.85 -2.36
C GLU A 144 -2.13 -3.91 -2.41
N ILE A 145 -2.10 -2.88 -3.25
CA ILE A 145 -3.18 -1.90 -3.39
C ILE A 145 -3.53 -1.77 -4.87
N HIS A 146 -4.67 -2.32 -5.27
CA HIS A 146 -5.10 -2.32 -6.67
C HIS A 146 -6.14 -1.22 -6.92
N ALA A 147 -5.90 -0.41 -7.97
CA ALA A 147 -6.82 0.64 -8.37
C ALA A 147 -8.20 0.10 -8.77
N CYS A 148 -9.26 0.86 -8.47
CA CYS A 148 -10.59 0.56 -8.96
C CYS A 148 -10.64 0.64 -10.50
N PRO A 149 -11.41 -0.25 -11.15
CA PRO A 149 -11.67 -0.13 -12.58
C PRO A 149 -12.26 1.26 -12.88
N ARG A 150 -11.68 1.99 -13.83
CA ARG A 150 -12.28 3.25 -14.28
C ARG A 150 -13.58 2.94 -15.01
N HIS A 151 -14.71 3.38 -14.46
CA HIS A 151 -15.96 3.35 -15.20
C HIS A 151 -15.88 4.39 -16.33
N LYS A 152 -16.25 4.01 -17.56
CA LYS A 152 -16.16 4.85 -18.78
C LYS A 152 -16.95 6.17 -18.73
N ALA A 153 -17.72 6.43 -17.66
CA ALA A 153 -18.57 7.62 -17.51
C ALA A 153 -17.78 8.93 -17.29
N ASP A 154 -16.54 8.88 -16.81
CA ASP A 154 -15.73 10.09 -16.56
C ASP A 154 -15.06 10.65 -17.83
N ALA A 155 -14.98 9.87 -18.91
CA ALA A 155 -14.41 10.32 -20.19
C ALA A 155 -15.27 11.41 -20.87
N THR A 156 -16.57 11.48 -20.54
CA THR A 156 -17.50 12.44 -21.17
C THR A 156 -17.44 13.85 -20.56
N LYS A 157 -16.95 14.00 -19.32
CA LYS A 157 -16.88 15.32 -18.65
C LYS A 157 -15.68 16.15 -19.09
N VAL A 158 -14.54 15.53 -19.38
CA VAL A 158 -13.33 16.25 -19.85
C VAL A 158 -13.52 16.82 -21.27
N ALA A 159 -14.32 16.16 -22.11
CA ALA A 159 -14.62 16.64 -23.47
C ALA A 159 -15.56 17.87 -23.51
N LYS A 160 -16.26 18.20 -22.41
CA LYS A 160 -17.22 19.30 -22.36
C LYS A 160 -16.70 20.61 -21.73
N VAL A 161 -15.51 20.61 -21.12
CA VAL A 161 -14.90 21.82 -20.52
C VAL A 161 -14.07 22.62 -21.54
N LYS A 162 -13.83 22.06 -22.73
CA LYS A 162 -13.29 22.80 -23.89
C LYS A 162 -14.42 23.20 -24.83
N LYS A 163 -15.20 24.21 -24.49
CA LYS A 163 -16.01 24.94 -25.46
C LYS A 163 -16.17 26.40 -25.05
#